data_AF-A0A8T5IAY5-F1
#
_entry.id   AF-A0A8T5IAY5-F1
#
_cell.length_a   1.000
_cell.length_b   1.000
_cell.length_c   1.000
_cell.angle_alpha   90.00
_cell.angle_beta   90.00
_cell.angle_gamma   90.00
#
_symmetry.space_group_name_H-M   'P 1'
#
loop_
_entity.id
_entity.type
_entity.pdbx_description
1 polymer ?
#
loop_
_entity_poly.entity_id
_entity_poly.type
_entity_poly.pdbx_seq_one_letter_code
_entity_poly.pdbx_strand_id
1 'polypeptide(L)'
;MATLDKVMDLQKGGKSETEISKQLQQEGISPSEINDAINQARIKNAVSPPEGQAPGMAANPAQPPEMQQSIMQAPAQDPNQMVAPEQQAPAVAGPVTQEMPAPMPAAEGQMQAPMPPAQEAPQDQYYQETPQAYSDQGYYAPQQTTDTETISEIAEQVFIEKFEEYKKKTGDVASFKNTIQDKVDDIDERLKRIEDNITKLQQAVIGKIGEFGEDAAAIHKDLDNLHGTVSKLMNPLVDNYQELKKLAGK
;
A
#
# COMPACT_ATOMS: atom_id res chain seq x y z
N MET A 1 23.22 -4.66 23.01
CA MET A 1 22.48 -3.38 22.92
C MET A 1 21.06 -3.72 22.52
N ALA A 2 20.06 -3.17 23.21
CA ALA A 2 18.68 -3.42 22.83
C ALA A 2 18.40 -2.78 21.46
N THR A 3 17.60 -3.43 20.64
CA THR A 3 17.19 -2.94 19.31
C THR A 3 16.48 -1.58 19.40
N LEU A 4 15.76 -1.34 20.50
CA LEU A 4 15.17 -0.06 20.86
C LEU A 4 16.18 1.09 20.92
N ASP A 5 17.34 0.89 21.57
CA ASP A 5 18.34 1.95 21.73
C ASP A 5 18.91 2.38 20.36
N LYS A 6 19.17 1.40 19.48
CA LYS A 6 19.62 1.68 18.11
C LYS A 6 18.59 2.45 17.29
N VAL A 7 17.31 2.07 17.40
CA VAL A 7 16.22 2.80 16.72
C VAL A 7 16.19 4.26 17.19
N MET A 8 16.33 4.51 18.49
CA MET A 8 16.35 5.86 19.05
C MET A 8 17.55 6.68 18.58
N ASP A 9 18.74 6.09 18.52
CA ASP A 9 19.93 6.78 18.04
C ASP A 9 19.83 7.14 16.55
N LEU A 10 19.29 6.23 15.73
CA LEU A 10 19.08 6.49 14.31
C LEU A 10 17.98 7.53 14.04
N GLN A 11 16.90 7.52 14.84
CA GLN A 11 15.86 8.54 14.80
C GLN A 11 16.40 9.92 15.20
N LYS A 12 17.22 10.00 16.26
CA LYS A 12 17.91 11.23 16.67
C LYS A 12 18.87 11.73 15.58
N GLY A 13 19.45 10.83 14.80
CA GLY A 13 20.24 11.14 13.61
C GLY A 13 19.43 11.60 12.39
N GLY A 14 18.10 11.68 12.48
CA GLY A 14 17.23 12.15 11.40
C GLY A 14 16.95 11.11 10.31
N LYS A 15 17.26 9.83 10.53
CA LYS A 15 16.95 8.78 9.54
C LYS A 15 15.45 8.48 9.52
N SER A 16 14.92 8.22 8.32
CA SER A 16 13.55 7.76 8.16
C SER A 16 13.38 6.33 8.66
N GLU A 17 12.18 5.95 9.08
CA GLU A 17 11.88 4.60 9.58
C GLU A 17 12.15 3.49 8.55
N THR A 18 11.99 3.80 7.27
CA THR A 18 12.32 2.90 6.17
C THR A 18 13.83 2.64 6.09
N GLU A 19 14.66 3.67 6.29
CA GLU A 19 16.11 3.54 6.33
C GLU A 19 16.59 2.80 7.59
N ILE A 20 15.96 3.09 8.74
CA ILE A 20 16.20 2.38 10.00
C ILE A 20 15.90 0.89 9.83
N SER A 21 14.75 0.55 9.24
CA SER A 21 14.35 -0.84 9.00
C SER A 21 15.35 -1.58 8.10
N LYS A 22 15.79 -0.95 7.00
CA LYS A 22 16.80 -1.53 6.11
C LYS A 22 18.14 -1.74 6.81
N GLN A 23 18.59 -0.79 7.62
CA GLN A 23 19.86 -0.89 8.33
C GLN A 23 19.81 -2.00 9.39
N LEU A 24 18.73 -2.09 10.17
CA LEU A 24 18.60 -3.13 11.20
C LEU A 24 18.43 -4.52 10.59
N GLN A 25 17.79 -4.65 9.42
CA GLN A 25 17.75 -5.89 8.66
C GLN A 25 19.15 -6.32 8.19
N GLN A 26 20.00 -5.39 7.73
CA GLN A 26 21.39 -5.68 7.37
C GLN A 26 22.23 -6.15 8.57
N GLU A 27 21.87 -5.71 9.77
CA GLU A 27 22.47 -6.16 11.04
C GLU A 27 21.89 -7.51 11.54
N GLY A 28 20.98 -8.13 10.78
CA GLY A 28 20.41 -9.45 11.08
C GLY A 28 19.24 -9.43 12.06
N ILE A 29 18.64 -8.26 12.33
CA ILE A 29 17.50 -8.13 13.24
C ILE A 29 16.22 -8.52 12.49
N SER A 30 15.35 -9.28 13.17
CA SER A 30 14.09 -9.75 12.58
C SER A 30 13.12 -8.60 12.27
N PRO A 31 12.32 -8.67 11.19
CA PRO A 31 11.34 -7.63 10.86
C PRO A 31 10.32 -7.34 11.96
N SER A 32 9.92 -8.37 12.73
CA SER A 32 9.00 -8.22 13.86
C SER A 32 9.61 -7.41 15.00
N GLU A 33 10.86 -7.67 15.35
CA GLU A 33 11.58 -6.95 16.41
C GLU A 33 11.85 -5.49 16.02
N ILE A 34 12.14 -5.24 14.73
CA ILE A 34 12.28 -3.88 14.20
C ILE A 34 10.97 -3.10 14.37
N ASN A 35 9.84 -3.70 13.98
CA ASN A 35 8.55 -3.04 14.07
C ASN A 35 8.16 -2.76 15.54
N ASP A 36 8.38 -3.73 16.43
CA ASP A 36 8.13 -3.56 17.87
C ASP A 36 9.01 -2.43 18.46
N ALA A 37 10.31 -2.42 18.15
CA ALA A 37 11.23 -1.38 18.60
C ALA A 37 10.88 0.02 18.07
N ILE A 38 10.44 0.15 16.81
CA ILE A 38 9.96 1.42 16.23
C ILE A 38 8.70 1.91 16.94
N ASN A 39 7.73 1.02 17.20
CA ASN A 39 6.50 1.38 17.91
C ASN A 39 6.79 1.80 19.36
N GLN A 40 7.65 1.07 20.07
CA GLN A 40 8.10 1.43 21.41
C GLN A 40 8.83 2.78 21.43
N ALA A 41 9.69 3.04 20.44
CA ALA A 41 10.39 4.32 20.33
C ALA A 41 9.42 5.49 20.11
N ARG A 42 8.41 5.33 19.25
CA ARG A 42 7.34 6.32 19.03
C ARG A 42 6.55 6.61 20.31
N ILE A 43 6.16 5.56 21.04
CA ILE A 43 5.44 5.71 22.31
C ILE A 43 6.30 6.46 23.33
N LYS A 44 7.58 6.10 23.46
CA LYS A 44 8.48 6.77 24.41
C LYS A 44 8.70 8.23 24.05
N ASN A 45 8.84 8.58 22.77
CA ASN A 45 8.93 9.97 22.32
C ASN A 45 7.63 10.76 22.55
N ALA A 46 6.47 10.11 22.51
CA ALA A 46 5.18 10.74 22.79
C ALA A 46 4.93 10.93 24.30
N VAL A 47 5.44 10.00 25.13
CA VAL A 47 5.23 9.99 26.59
C VAL A 47 6.28 10.82 27.33
N SER A 48 7.49 10.96 26.78
CA SER A 48 8.52 11.86 27.31
C SER A 48 8.36 13.25 26.70
N PRO A 49 7.75 14.23 27.41
CA PRO A 49 7.83 15.62 26.98
C PRO A 49 9.30 16.00 26.86
N PRO A 50 9.68 16.84 25.88
CA PRO A 50 11.07 17.21 25.66
C PRO A 50 11.65 17.86 26.92
N GLU A 51 12.46 17.10 27.67
CA GLU A 51 13.30 17.58 28.77
C GLU A 51 14.32 18.55 28.18
N GLY A 52 13.92 19.81 28.05
CA GLY A 52 14.75 20.84 27.44
C GLY A 52 14.09 22.20 27.25
N GLN A 53 12.76 22.32 27.39
CA GLN A 53 12.10 23.62 27.49
C GLN A 53 11.74 23.91 28.94
N ALA A 54 12.55 24.77 29.56
CA ALA A 54 12.33 25.30 30.90
C ALA A 54 10.90 25.86 31.03
N PRO A 55 10.19 25.58 32.15
CA PRO A 55 8.89 26.16 32.42
C PRO A 55 9.07 27.62 32.81
N GLY A 56 8.91 28.52 31.83
CA GLY A 56 9.05 29.95 32.05
C GLY A 56 8.28 30.76 31.03
N MET A 57 6.97 30.88 31.21
CA MET A 57 6.24 32.16 31.25
C MET A 57 4.73 31.92 31.23
N ALA A 58 4.08 32.51 32.22
CA ALA A 58 2.64 32.51 32.39
C ALA A 58 1.93 33.42 31.38
N ALA A 59 0.67 33.05 31.12
CA ALA A 59 -0.47 33.90 30.75
C ALA A 59 -0.45 34.64 29.41
N ASN A 60 -1.34 34.23 28.49
CA ASN A 60 -2.41 35.11 28.02
C ASN A 60 -3.55 34.31 27.32
N PRO A 61 -4.83 34.41 27.75
CA PRO A 61 -5.96 33.84 27.04
C PRO A 61 -6.72 34.92 26.26
N ALA A 62 -6.67 34.88 24.93
CA ALA A 62 -7.74 35.35 24.03
C ALA A 62 -7.22 35.43 22.59
N GLN A 63 -7.70 34.55 21.70
CA GLN A 63 -8.31 34.92 20.41
C GLN A 63 -8.78 33.67 19.65
N PRO A 64 -10.00 33.66 19.08
CA PRO A 64 -10.47 32.59 18.21
C PRO A 64 -9.82 32.66 16.81
N PRO A 65 -9.45 31.51 16.20
CA PRO A 65 -8.85 31.49 14.88
C PRO A 65 -9.88 31.77 13.78
N GLU A 66 -9.55 32.74 12.93
CA GLU A 66 -10.28 33.05 11.70
C GLU A 66 -10.18 31.91 10.68
N MET A 67 -11.33 31.57 10.11
CA MET A 67 -11.47 30.68 8.96
C MET A 67 -10.84 31.34 7.73
N GLN A 68 -9.71 30.82 7.23
CA GLN A 68 -9.23 31.15 5.88
C GLN A 68 -9.63 30.09 4.87
N GLN A 69 -10.20 30.62 3.80
CA GLN A 69 -10.98 29.99 2.75
C GLN A 69 -10.15 29.14 1.81
N SER A 70 -10.80 28.07 1.35
CA SER A 70 -10.47 27.29 0.16
C SER A 70 -10.19 28.18 -1.06
N ILE A 71 -9.07 27.94 -1.75
CA ILE A 71 -8.91 28.29 -3.17
C ILE A 71 -8.82 26.98 -3.96
N MET A 72 -9.95 26.66 -4.59
CA MET A 72 -10.10 25.68 -5.64
C MET A 72 -9.55 26.30 -6.93
N GLN A 73 -8.47 25.75 -7.47
CA GLN A 73 -7.96 26.14 -8.79
C GLN A 73 -8.23 24.99 -9.77
N ALA A 74 -9.24 25.18 -10.62
CA ALA A 74 -9.58 24.29 -11.72
C ALA A 74 -8.67 24.55 -12.94
N PRO A 75 -8.16 23.51 -13.62
CA PRO A 75 -7.53 23.68 -14.92
C PRO A 75 -8.57 23.70 -16.06
N ALA A 76 -8.39 24.67 -16.95
CA ALA A 76 -9.19 24.90 -18.14
C ALA A 76 -9.04 23.77 -19.18
N GLN A 77 -10.16 23.42 -19.79
CA GLN A 77 -10.28 22.52 -20.93
C GLN A 77 -9.95 23.27 -22.22
N ASP A 78 -9.17 22.62 -23.10
CA ASP A 78 -8.94 23.03 -24.48
C ASP A 78 -9.84 22.18 -25.40
N PRO A 79 -10.77 22.80 -26.16
CA PRO A 79 -11.64 22.08 -27.08
C PRO A 79 -11.22 22.35 -28.52
N ASN A 80 -10.52 21.41 -29.18
CA ASN A 80 -10.59 21.37 -30.65
C ASN A 80 -10.11 20.08 -31.32
N GLN A 81 -10.87 19.72 -32.37
CA GLN A 81 -10.61 18.79 -33.48
C GLN A 81 -10.93 17.29 -33.30
N MET A 82 -11.39 16.56 -34.30
CA MET A 82 -12.38 16.72 -35.40
C MET A 82 -12.42 15.32 -36.08
N VAL A 83 -13.61 14.74 -36.24
CA VAL A 83 -14.17 14.03 -37.42
C VAL A 83 -13.40 12.86 -38.13
N ALA A 84 -13.93 11.63 -37.94
CA ALA A 84 -14.28 10.54 -38.91
C ALA A 84 -13.21 9.83 -39.82
N PRO A 85 -13.52 8.70 -40.53
CA PRO A 85 -14.67 7.78 -40.51
C PRO A 85 -14.33 6.26 -40.41
N GLU A 86 -15.39 5.44 -40.36
CA GLU A 86 -15.47 3.96 -40.49
C GLU A 86 -14.55 3.29 -41.53
N GLN A 87 -14.02 2.11 -41.20
CA GLN A 87 -13.93 1.00 -42.17
C GLN A 87 -13.81 -0.39 -41.51
N GLN A 88 -14.29 -1.38 -42.26
CA GLN A 88 -14.81 -2.69 -41.89
C GLN A 88 -13.76 -3.76 -41.56
N ALA A 89 -14.25 -4.79 -40.85
CA ALA A 89 -13.73 -6.15 -40.61
C ALA A 89 -13.10 -6.83 -41.86
N PRO A 90 -12.24 -7.88 -41.75
CA PRO A 90 -12.63 -9.16 -41.16
C PRO A 90 -11.57 -9.88 -40.30
N ALA A 91 -12.09 -10.79 -39.48
CA ALA A 91 -11.36 -11.77 -38.68
C ALA A 91 -10.44 -12.66 -39.52
N VAL A 92 -9.20 -12.85 -39.06
CA VAL A 92 -8.34 -13.97 -39.48
C VAL A 92 -7.76 -14.61 -38.23
N ALA A 93 -8.26 -15.81 -37.94
CA ALA A 93 -7.69 -16.73 -36.96
C ALA A 93 -6.38 -17.31 -37.51
N GLY A 94 -5.32 -17.25 -36.70
CA GLY A 94 -4.04 -17.92 -36.97
C GLY A 94 -3.31 -18.21 -35.66
N PRO A 95 -2.79 -19.43 -35.44
CA PRO A 95 -2.15 -19.81 -34.19
C PRO A 95 -0.68 -19.38 -34.21
N VAL A 96 -0.34 -18.30 -33.51
CA VAL A 96 1.08 -17.99 -33.25
C VAL A 96 1.48 -18.75 -31.99
N THR A 97 2.15 -19.88 -32.21
CA THR A 97 2.90 -20.59 -31.18
C THR A 97 4.17 -19.77 -30.95
N GLN A 98 4.18 -18.93 -29.92
CA GLN A 98 5.38 -18.24 -29.47
C GLN A 98 5.74 -18.79 -28.09
N GLU A 99 6.85 -19.53 -28.06
CA GLU A 99 7.45 -20.13 -26.86
C GLU A 99 7.81 -19.03 -25.86
N MET A 100 6.99 -18.92 -24.80
CA MET A 100 7.35 -18.15 -23.62
C MET A 100 8.41 -18.91 -22.81
N PRO A 101 9.43 -18.22 -22.26
CA PRO A 101 10.33 -18.81 -21.29
C PRO A 101 9.56 -19.16 -20.02
N ALA A 102 9.83 -20.37 -19.52
CA ALA A 102 9.16 -21.00 -18.39
C ALA A 102 9.08 -20.11 -17.15
N PRO A 103 7.88 -19.92 -16.55
CA PRO A 103 7.77 -19.40 -15.19
C PRO A 103 8.21 -20.49 -14.21
N MET A 104 9.09 -20.12 -13.28
CA MET A 104 9.48 -20.96 -12.14
C MET A 104 8.25 -21.41 -11.35
N PRO A 105 8.22 -22.66 -10.84
CA PRO A 105 7.14 -23.13 -9.99
C PRO A 105 7.11 -22.32 -8.69
N ALA A 106 5.99 -21.63 -8.48
CA ALA A 106 5.63 -21.04 -7.22
C ALA A 106 5.56 -22.14 -6.14
N ALA A 107 6.32 -21.95 -5.07
CA ALA A 107 6.24 -22.79 -3.90
C ALA A 107 4.84 -22.70 -3.29
N GLU A 108 4.20 -23.85 -3.16
CA GLU A 108 2.93 -24.08 -2.47
C GLU A 108 3.07 -23.73 -0.99
N GLY A 109 2.77 -22.47 -0.65
CA GLY A 109 2.53 -22.02 0.72
C GLY A 109 1.08 -22.24 1.10
N GLN A 110 0.82 -23.39 1.71
CA GLN A 110 -0.36 -23.81 2.46
C GLN A 110 -1.41 -22.72 2.74
N MET A 111 -2.56 -22.83 2.07
CA MET A 111 -3.82 -22.22 2.50
C MET A 111 -4.21 -22.80 3.86
N GLN A 112 -4.08 -21.99 4.91
CA GLN A 112 -4.65 -22.29 6.21
C GLN A 112 -6.17 -22.03 6.12
N ALA A 113 -6.94 -23.11 6.14
CA ALA A 113 -8.39 -23.07 6.12
C ALA A 113 -8.94 -22.36 7.38
N PRO A 114 -10.02 -21.56 7.26
CA PRO A 114 -10.70 -20.98 8.41
C PRO A 114 -11.39 -22.09 9.22
N MET A 115 -10.99 -22.20 10.48
CA MET A 115 -11.56 -23.13 11.44
C MET A 115 -12.98 -22.67 11.83
N PRO A 116 -14.00 -23.55 11.85
CA PRO A 116 -15.35 -23.19 12.27
C PRO A 116 -15.41 -22.90 13.78
N PRO A 117 -16.35 -22.04 14.24
CA PRO A 117 -16.53 -21.76 15.66
C PRO A 117 -17.03 -23.01 16.38
N ALA A 118 -16.25 -23.47 17.36
CA ALA A 118 -16.64 -24.56 18.24
C ALA A 118 -17.77 -24.10 19.18
N GLN A 119 -18.85 -24.86 19.15
CA GLN A 119 -20.02 -24.74 20.01
C GLN A 119 -19.66 -24.83 21.50
N GLU A 120 -20.42 -24.05 22.26
CA GLU A 120 -20.59 -24.11 23.71
C GLU A 120 -20.70 -25.55 24.22
N ALA A 121 -19.89 -25.88 25.22
CA ALA A 121 -20.17 -26.96 26.16
C ALA A 121 -20.15 -26.38 27.58
N PRO A 122 -21.15 -26.70 28.42
CA PRO A 122 -21.18 -26.25 29.81
C PRO A 122 -20.19 -27.10 30.61
N GLN A 123 -19.22 -26.47 31.27
CA GLN A 123 -18.42 -27.16 32.29
C GLN A 123 -18.96 -26.84 33.68
N ASP A 124 -19.40 -27.93 34.29
CA ASP A 124 -19.94 -28.08 35.62
C ASP A 124 -19.04 -27.53 36.72
N GLN A 125 -19.74 -27.05 37.74
CA GLN A 125 -19.31 -26.90 39.12
C GLN A 125 -18.34 -28.00 39.56
N TYR A 126 -17.18 -27.59 40.07
CA TYR A 126 -16.47 -28.41 41.06
C TYR A 126 -16.12 -27.55 42.27
N TYR A 127 -16.90 -27.77 43.32
CA TYR A 127 -16.56 -27.44 44.70
C TYR A 127 -15.27 -28.18 45.08
N GLN A 128 -14.31 -27.45 45.65
CA GLN A 128 -13.28 -28.05 46.48
C GLN A 128 -13.38 -27.43 47.88
N GLU A 129 -14.06 -28.16 48.77
CA GLU A 129 -13.97 -27.96 50.21
C GLU A 129 -12.50 -28.11 50.64
N THR A 130 -11.99 -27.12 51.37
CA THR A 130 -10.79 -27.29 52.19
C THR A 130 -11.15 -27.16 53.67
N PRO A 131 -10.66 -28.05 54.56
CA PRO A 131 -11.06 -28.06 55.96
C PRO A 131 -10.38 -26.96 56.77
N GLN A 132 -11.15 -26.45 57.74
CA GLN A 132 -10.69 -25.66 58.88
C GLN A 132 -9.37 -26.15 59.50
N ALA A 133 -8.51 -25.21 59.88
CA ALA A 133 -8.11 -25.00 61.27
C ALA A 133 -6.97 -23.97 61.33
N TYR A 134 -7.21 -22.82 61.95
CA TYR A 134 -6.35 -22.28 63.01
C TYR A 134 -7.08 -21.12 63.70
N SER A 135 -7.40 -21.36 64.97
CA SER A 135 -7.60 -20.37 66.02
C SER A 135 -6.42 -19.39 66.09
N ASP A 136 -6.66 -18.10 66.25
CA ASP A 136 -6.52 -17.41 67.56
C ASP A 136 -6.53 -15.88 67.40
N GLN A 137 -7.25 -15.23 68.32
CA GLN A 137 -7.05 -13.89 68.90
C GLN A 137 -6.60 -12.70 68.02
N GLY A 138 -7.44 -11.67 68.02
CA GLY A 138 -6.93 -10.30 68.23
C GLY A 138 -7.68 -9.21 67.49
N TYR A 139 -8.34 -8.34 68.28
CA TYR A 139 -8.70 -6.97 67.93
C TYR A 139 -9.79 -6.74 66.87
N TYR A 140 -11.04 -6.80 67.33
CA TYR A 140 -12.11 -5.98 66.75
C TYR A 140 -11.78 -4.50 66.96
N ALA A 141 -11.32 -3.84 65.90
CA ALA A 141 -11.59 -2.42 65.72
C ALA A 141 -13.03 -2.27 65.20
N PRO A 142 -13.82 -1.29 65.66
CA PRO A 142 -15.15 -1.04 65.13
C PRO A 142 -15.00 -0.60 63.67
N GLN A 143 -15.25 -1.54 62.77
CA GLN A 143 -15.37 -1.30 61.34
C GLN A 143 -16.59 -0.40 61.16
N GLN A 144 -16.34 0.88 60.90
CA GLN A 144 -17.36 1.76 60.34
C GLN A 144 -17.88 1.05 59.11
N THR A 145 -19.14 0.63 59.20
CA THR A 145 -19.96 0.25 58.07
C THR A 145 -20.08 1.50 57.21
N THR A 146 -19.10 1.75 56.35
CA THR A 146 -19.31 2.60 55.20
C THR A 146 -20.39 1.91 54.40
N ASP A 147 -21.60 2.45 54.49
CA ASP A 147 -22.80 1.94 53.85
C ASP A 147 -22.48 1.53 52.42
N THR A 148 -22.68 0.25 52.14
CA THR A 148 -22.53 -0.32 50.80
C THR A 148 -23.40 0.41 49.78
N GLU A 149 -24.48 1.05 50.23
CA GLU A 149 -25.32 1.92 49.41
C GLU A 149 -24.54 3.15 48.92
N THR A 150 -23.74 3.80 49.76
CA THR A 150 -22.91 4.94 49.38
C THR A 150 -21.78 4.53 48.44
N ILE A 151 -21.20 3.36 48.66
CA ILE A 151 -20.18 2.80 47.74
C ILE A 151 -20.82 2.46 46.38
N SER A 152 -22.04 1.93 46.38
CA SER A 152 -22.80 1.63 45.16
C SER A 152 -23.17 2.89 44.39
N GLU A 153 -23.61 3.95 45.08
CA GLU A 153 -23.96 5.23 44.47
C GLU A 153 -22.75 5.91 43.83
N ILE A 154 -21.59 5.91 44.51
CA ILE A 154 -20.32 6.40 43.95
C ILE A 154 -19.91 5.56 42.74
N ALA A 155 -20.07 4.23 42.79
CA ALA A 155 -19.73 3.35 41.68
C ALA A 155 -20.63 3.57 40.45
N GLU A 156 -21.95 3.74 40.64
CA GLU A 156 -22.88 4.07 39.56
C GLU A 156 -22.57 5.43 38.94
N GLN A 157 -22.28 6.43 39.76
CA GLN A 157 -21.96 7.77 39.28
C GLN A 157 -20.66 7.77 38.45
N VAL A 158 -19.61 7.10 38.94
CA VAL A 158 -18.35 6.95 38.20
C VAL A 158 -18.54 6.11 36.93
N PHE A 159 -19.37 5.08 36.98
CA PHE A 159 -19.68 4.26 35.81
C PHE A 159 -20.42 5.06 34.73
N ILE A 160 -21.46 5.83 35.09
CA ILE A 160 -22.20 6.66 34.15
C ILE A 160 -21.29 7.71 33.54
N GLU A 161 -20.47 8.39 34.35
CA GLU A 161 -19.56 9.44 33.87
C GLU A 161 -18.51 8.87 32.90
N LYS A 162 -17.95 7.69 33.20
CA LYS A 162 -17.00 7.01 32.30
C LYS A 162 -17.68 6.41 31.08
N PHE A 163 -18.91 5.93 31.21
CA PHE A 163 -19.68 5.41 30.09
C PHE A 163 -20.11 6.51 29.12
N GLU A 164 -20.47 7.69 29.62
CA GLU A 164 -20.75 8.87 28.79
C GLU A 164 -19.48 9.40 28.12
N GLU A 165 -18.34 9.44 28.83
CA GLU A 165 -17.05 9.81 28.25
C GLU A 165 -16.62 8.82 27.15
N TYR A 166 -16.82 7.51 27.38
CA TYR A 166 -16.60 6.47 26.39
C TYR A 166 -17.55 6.64 25.22
N LYS A 167 -18.86 6.78 25.45
CA LYS A 167 -19.87 7.01 24.42
C LYS A 167 -19.60 8.29 23.64
N LYS A 168 -18.94 9.30 24.21
CA LYS A 168 -18.49 10.51 23.50
C LYS A 168 -17.23 10.26 22.67
N LYS A 169 -16.30 9.42 23.15
CA LYS A 169 -15.07 9.02 22.44
C LYS A 169 -15.31 7.99 21.33
N THR A 170 -16.21 7.03 21.54
CA THR A 170 -16.76 6.14 20.51
C THR A 170 -17.94 6.76 19.78
N GLY A 171 -18.29 8.01 20.11
CA GLY A 171 -19.54 8.68 19.80
C GLY A 171 -19.77 9.06 18.37
N ASP A 172 -18.94 8.58 17.46
CA ASP A 172 -19.20 8.80 16.06
C ASP A 172 -18.75 7.64 15.20
N VAL A 173 -19.11 6.41 15.61
CA VAL A 173 -19.09 5.27 14.69
C VAL A 173 -19.86 5.59 13.41
N ALA A 174 -20.88 6.45 13.49
CA ALA A 174 -21.61 6.97 12.34
C ALA A 174 -20.73 7.86 11.44
N SER A 175 -20.06 8.89 11.96
CA SER A 175 -19.16 9.70 11.12
C SER A 175 -17.91 8.96 10.69
N PHE A 176 -17.41 8.01 11.49
CA PHE A 176 -16.35 7.10 11.07
C PHE A 176 -16.81 6.27 9.87
N LYS A 177 -18.00 5.67 9.94
CA LYS A 177 -18.59 4.94 8.82
C LYS A 177 -18.73 5.84 7.59
N ASN A 178 -19.24 7.05 7.75
CA ASN A 178 -19.39 8.00 6.64
C ASN A 178 -18.01 8.39 6.06
N THR A 179 -17.03 8.70 6.91
CA THR A 179 -15.66 9.05 6.48
C THR A 179 -14.99 7.89 5.74
N ILE A 180 -15.19 6.66 6.20
CA ILE A 180 -14.66 5.47 5.52
C ILE A 180 -15.40 5.24 4.21
N GLN A 181 -16.72 5.41 4.17
CA GLN A 181 -17.51 5.30 2.95
C GLN A 181 -17.03 6.31 1.90
N ASP A 182 -16.89 7.59 2.27
CA ASP A 182 -16.40 8.65 1.39
C ASP A 182 -15.00 8.35 0.85
N LYS A 183 -14.12 7.81 1.71
CA LYS A 183 -12.76 7.39 1.30
C LYS A 183 -12.76 6.18 0.39
N VAL A 184 -13.65 5.22 0.61
CA VAL A 184 -13.81 4.04 -0.25
C VAL A 184 -14.36 4.46 -1.61
N ASP A 185 -15.31 5.38 -1.64
CA ASP A 185 -15.87 5.93 -2.87
C ASP A 185 -14.82 6.71 -3.68
N ASP A 186 -13.99 7.55 -3.03
CA ASP A 186 -12.84 8.21 -3.68
C ASP A 186 -11.83 7.21 -4.26
N ILE A 187 -11.55 6.12 -3.53
CA ILE A 187 -10.67 5.05 -4.02
C ILE A 187 -11.27 4.36 -5.25
N ASP A 188 -12.57 4.08 -5.25
CA ASP A 188 -13.26 3.47 -6.39
C ASP A 188 -13.21 4.37 -7.64
N GLU A 189 -13.46 5.68 -7.48
CA GLU A 189 -13.33 6.64 -8.58
C GLU A 189 -11.89 6.72 -9.12
N ARG A 190 -10.89 6.72 -8.23
CA ARG A 190 -9.49 6.72 -8.61
C ARG A 190 -9.08 5.44 -9.33
N LEU A 191 -9.58 4.29 -8.90
CA LEU A 191 -9.33 3.00 -9.54
C LEU A 191 -9.93 2.98 -10.95
N LYS A 192 -11.17 3.43 -11.14
CA LYS A 192 -11.78 3.56 -12.48
C LYS A 192 -10.96 4.45 -13.40
N ARG A 193 -10.48 5.60 -12.90
CA ARG A 193 -9.61 6.49 -13.68
C ARG A 193 -8.28 5.82 -14.06
N ILE A 194 -7.70 5.02 -13.15
CA ILE A 194 -6.48 4.25 -13.43
C ILE A 194 -6.75 3.20 -14.51
N GLU A 195 -7.86 2.47 -14.41
CA GLU A 195 -8.29 1.47 -15.41
C GLU A 195 -8.49 2.10 -16.80
N ASP A 196 -9.15 3.26 -16.86
CA ASP A 196 -9.32 4.02 -18.11
C ASP A 196 -7.97 4.45 -18.71
N ASN A 197 -7.05 4.93 -17.86
CA ASN A 197 -5.72 5.36 -18.31
C ASN A 197 -4.88 4.17 -18.80
N ILE A 198 -4.97 3.00 -18.14
CA ILE A 198 -4.31 1.78 -18.59
C ILE A 198 -4.88 1.34 -19.93
N THR A 199 -6.20 1.38 -20.11
CA THR A 199 -6.86 1.05 -21.38
C THR A 199 -6.39 1.97 -22.51
N LYS A 200 -6.32 3.27 -22.27
CA LYS A 200 -5.78 4.25 -23.24
C LYS A 200 -4.32 3.99 -23.55
N LEU A 201 -3.51 3.66 -22.55
CA LEU A 201 -2.10 3.33 -22.74
C LEU A 201 -1.94 2.08 -23.59
N GLN A 202 -2.72 1.02 -23.32
CA GLN A 202 -2.72 -0.20 -24.13
C GLN A 202 -3.11 0.08 -25.58
N GLN A 203 -4.15 0.89 -25.81
CA GLN A 203 -4.54 1.31 -27.16
C GLN A 203 -3.42 2.09 -27.85
N ALA A 204 -2.77 3.03 -27.17
CA ALA A 204 -1.66 3.80 -27.72
C ALA A 204 -0.44 2.92 -28.05
N VAL A 205 -0.11 1.94 -27.19
CA VAL A 205 0.97 0.98 -27.42
C VAL A 205 0.66 0.08 -28.60
N ILE A 206 -0.56 -0.47 -28.69
CA ILE A 206 -0.99 -1.28 -29.83
C ILE A 206 -0.94 -0.46 -31.12
N GLY A 207 -1.42 0.79 -31.09
CA GLY A 207 -1.34 1.71 -32.23
C GLY A 207 0.10 1.95 -32.68
N LYS A 208 1.00 2.24 -31.74
CA LYS A 208 2.43 2.41 -32.05
C LYS A 208 3.07 1.15 -32.62
N ILE A 209 2.78 -0.03 -32.07
CA ILE A 209 3.30 -1.29 -32.61
C ILE A 209 2.76 -1.53 -34.02
N GLY A 210 1.50 -1.19 -34.30
CA GLY A 210 0.92 -1.21 -35.62
C GLY A 210 1.68 -0.32 -36.61
N GLU A 211 1.89 0.95 -36.26
CA GLU A 211 2.69 1.90 -37.05
C GLU A 211 4.10 1.38 -37.31
N PHE A 212 4.79 0.87 -36.29
CA PHE A 212 6.12 0.26 -36.44
C PHE A 212 6.11 -0.96 -37.37
N GLY A 213 5.06 -1.77 -37.34
CA GLY A 213 4.89 -2.92 -38.23
C GLY A 213 4.71 -2.51 -39.69
N GLU A 214 3.90 -1.47 -39.94
CA GLU A 214 3.70 -0.89 -41.27
C GLU A 214 5.00 -0.27 -41.81
N ASP A 215 5.70 0.52 -40.99
CA ASP A 215 6.99 1.12 -41.33
C ASP A 215 8.04 0.03 -41.64
N ALA A 216 8.11 -1.02 -40.83
CA ALA A 216 9.02 -2.15 -41.07
C ALA A 216 8.69 -2.88 -42.38
N ALA A 217 7.41 -3.10 -42.68
CA ALA A 217 6.97 -3.72 -43.93
C ALA A 217 7.32 -2.86 -45.15
N ALA A 218 7.17 -1.53 -45.05
CA ALA A 218 7.59 -0.59 -46.10
C ALA A 218 9.11 -0.63 -46.32
N ILE A 219 9.90 -0.62 -45.25
CA ILE A 219 11.37 -0.74 -45.32
C ILE A 219 11.77 -2.07 -45.97
N HIS A 220 11.13 -3.19 -45.61
CA HIS A 220 11.40 -4.50 -46.24
C HIS A 220 11.14 -4.47 -47.75
N LYS A 221 10.03 -3.90 -48.18
CA LYS A 221 9.68 -3.75 -49.59
C LYS A 221 10.71 -2.89 -50.34
N ASP A 222 11.16 -1.80 -49.74
CA ASP A 222 12.18 -0.94 -50.34
C ASP A 222 13.54 -1.64 -50.42
N LEU A 223 13.89 -2.44 -49.42
CA LEU A 223 15.10 -3.24 -49.40
C LEU A 223 15.06 -4.33 -50.49
N ASP A 224 13.92 -4.99 -50.69
CA ASP A 224 13.73 -5.95 -51.79
C ASP A 224 13.85 -5.28 -53.17
N ASN A 225 13.27 -4.08 -53.33
CA ASN A 225 13.39 -3.29 -54.57
C ASN A 225 14.85 -2.87 -54.84
N LEU A 226 15.56 -2.44 -53.80
CA LEU A 226 16.98 -2.08 -53.89
C LEU A 226 17.80 -3.30 -54.25
N HIS A 227 17.59 -4.44 -53.59
CA HIS A 227 18.28 -5.69 -53.90
C HIS A 227 18.01 -6.15 -55.33
N GLY A 228 16.77 -6.02 -55.81
CA GLY A 228 16.42 -6.28 -57.21
C GLY A 228 17.12 -5.34 -58.19
N THR A 229 17.25 -4.07 -57.84
CA THR A 229 17.94 -3.06 -58.67
C THR A 229 19.45 -3.30 -58.70
N VAL A 230 20.05 -3.56 -57.55
CA VAL A 230 21.48 -3.92 -57.43
C VAL A 230 21.76 -5.20 -58.20
N SER A 231 20.92 -6.23 -58.08
CA SER A 231 21.06 -7.47 -58.85
C SER A 231 21.03 -7.22 -60.36
N LYS A 232 20.08 -6.38 -60.83
CA LYS A 232 19.99 -5.99 -62.25
C LYS A 232 21.19 -5.19 -62.74
N LEU A 233 21.83 -4.39 -61.89
CA LEU A 233 23.04 -3.62 -62.23
C LEU A 233 24.31 -4.48 -62.13
N MET A 234 24.39 -5.36 -61.14
CA MET A 234 25.56 -6.21 -60.92
C MET A 234 25.69 -7.31 -61.96
N ASN A 235 24.58 -7.95 -62.38
CA ASN A 235 24.65 -9.07 -63.32
C ASN A 235 25.36 -8.68 -64.64
N PRO A 236 25.00 -7.59 -65.35
CA PRO A 236 25.71 -7.16 -66.55
C PRO A 236 27.17 -6.78 -66.30
N LEU A 237 27.50 -6.17 -65.15
CA LEU A 237 28.87 -5.81 -64.81
C LEU A 237 29.74 -7.06 -64.61
N VAL A 238 29.20 -8.07 -63.92
CA VAL A 238 29.87 -9.36 -63.70
C VAL A 238 30.01 -10.10 -65.04
N ASP A 239 28.97 -10.13 -65.86
CA ASP A 239 28.99 -10.77 -67.18
C ASP A 239 30.03 -10.12 -68.10
N ASN A 240 30.02 -8.78 -68.20
CA ASN A 240 30.99 -8.00 -68.97
C ASN A 240 32.44 -8.22 -68.47
N TYR A 241 32.63 -8.30 -67.15
CA TYR A 241 33.95 -8.56 -66.56
C TYR A 241 34.46 -9.97 -66.94
N GLN A 242 33.60 -10.98 -66.89
CA GLN A 242 33.96 -12.35 -67.29
C GLN A 242 34.28 -12.43 -68.79
N GLU A 243 33.52 -11.71 -69.62
CA GLU A 243 33.77 -11.64 -71.07
C GLU A 243 35.12 -10.96 -71.38
N LEU A 244 35.41 -9.81 -70.76
CA LEU A 244 36.70 -9.12 -70.89
C LEU A 244 37.87 -10.01 -70.44
N LYS A 245 37.72 -10.73 -69.32
CA LYS A 245 38.73 -11.67 -68.83
C LYS A 245 39.00 -12.79 -69.84
N LYS A 246 37.97 -13.29 -70.52
CA LYS A 246 38.09 -14.35 -71.54
C LYS A 246 38.78 -13.83 -72.82
N LEU A 247 38.55 -12.57 -73.18
CA LEU A 247 39.20 -11.93 -74.32
C LEU A 247 40.69 -11.61 -74.04
N ALA A 248 41.01 -11.15 -72.84
CA ALA A 248 42.39 -10.81 -72.45
C ALA A 248 43.27 -12.04 -72.12
N GLY A 249 42.66 -13.19 -71.85
CA GLY A 249 43.36 -14.45 -71.55
C GLY A 249 43.67 -15.33 -72.77
N LYS A 250 43.46 -14.82 -73.99
CA LYS A 250 43.92 -15.41 -75.26
C LYS A 250 45.03 -14.57 -75.84
#